data_AF-A0A7C1LYI5-F1
#
_entry.id   AF-A0A7C1LYI5-F1
#
_cell.length_a   1.000
_cell.length_b   1.000
_cell.length_c   1.000
_cell.angle_alpha   90.00
_cell.angle_beta   90.00
_cell.angle_gamma   90.00
#
_symmetry.space_group_name_H-M   'P 1'
#
loop_
_entity.id
_entity.type
_entity.pdbx_description
1 polymer ?
#
loop_
_entity_poly.entity_id
_entity_poly.type
_entity_poly.pdbx_seq_one_letter_code
_entity_poly.pdbx_strand_id
1 'polypeptide(L)'
;MILDSSLEVKLYTKESVELPNILKNRLPRIQFISQPESIDDIQEMFSYAIKNKLSIIPRGAATYGMGGIAPLRRSIMADLTHLNRILDFDEKKKTIYFEAGLRWWDLKNFLKNYSLDLYTYPTSLFSTVGGWLSTGGYGVNSFAYGHISNLVDSIEIIAPQKKKRVNRQDREFKYFMETEGQMGIISKVKLRIREAKPSKPYLVFFNKASEAAGFLSEVSRSLRTPPVHLSFFDRHRLEHKNLLLNGKVSFPNMEGILVVFEDLSSKAAFLSLVERKKGILAENYLTAFLWNERYFPFSVKHFHPSILGCETILPLENLDHYLRKTRKFGKNYGIPLSTEATLINENEAVVFTIFPSDPKKIIHFVHLFLTYSLTHITSKCGGKPYGIGTWNLPLLKKKFSDTDIKEYLRLKEELDPLNLLNPAKSFSPDWRIAYFLKMAYSMSALFSNGNPFFKPFLKILSANLDKHKRSLFDPEACANCGACIAVCPAYFTNRSEIVTAKGKLFLLKRMLNGSSIPEPVAENIFLCLHCHLCEYVCQSKLKLMPVWDKLEAIAEKTSGRPEEKIDEFIKKAESHPAYTKLLDFLSNSSNNNHQEIKNV
;
A
#
# COMPACT_ATOMS: atom_id res chain seq x y z
N MET A 1 18.10 17.22 -2.49
CA MET A 1 19.22 16.24 -2.67
C MET A 1 19.06 15.46 -3.98
N ILE A 2 20.15 15.03 -4.62
CA ILE A 2 20.12 14.20 -5.84
C ILE A 2 20.78 12.84 -5.56
N LEU A 3 20.13 11.74 -5.96
CA LEU A 3 20.69 10.39 -5.92
C LEU A 3 20.83 9.85 -7.34
N ASP A 4 22.07 9.65 -7.80
CA ASP A 4 22.38 9.20 -9.17
C ASP A 4 23.08 7.83 -9.21
N SER A 5 23.42 7.27 -8.03
CA SER A 5 24.04 5.95 -7.97
C SER A 5 23.09 4.89 -8.55
N SER A 6 23.64 4.02 -9.42
CA SER A 6 22.82 3.02 -10.12
C SER A 6 22.10 2.04 -9.15
N LEU A 7 22.63 1.88 -7.93
CA LEU A 7 22.04 1.06 -6.89
C LEU A 7 20.84 1.75 -6.23
N GLU A 8 20.97 3.03 -5.87
CA GLU A 8 19.87 3.79 -5.28
C GLU A 8 18.75 3.97 -6.29
N VAL A 9 19.05 4.35 -7.53
CA VAL A 9 18.02 4.47 -8.58
C VAL A 9 17.24 3.15 -8.75
N LYS A 10 17.93 2.00 -8.70
CA LYS A 10 17.27 0.67 -8.74
C LYS A 10 16.43 0.36 -7.49
N LEU A 11 16.82 0.85 -6.32
CA LEU A 11 16.09 0.66 -5.05
C LEU A 11 14.81 1.50 -5.02
N TYR A 12 14.89 2.77 -5.42
CA TYR A 12 13.76 3.71 -5.42
C TYR A 12 12.69 3.36 -6.46
N THR A 13 13.09 2.72 -7.57
CA THR A 13 12.19 2.23 -8.63
C THR A 13 11.48 0.91 -8.30
N LYS A 14 11.70 0.34 -7.11
CA LYS A 14 10.92 -0.83 -6.65
C LYS A 14 9.59 -0.40 -6.05
N GLU A 15 8.52 -1.07 -6.48
CA GLU A 15 7.19 -1.04 -5.88
C GLU A 15 6.78 -2.43 -5.34
N SER A 16 5.57 -2.55 -4.80
CA SER A 16 5.08 -3.80 -4.19
C SER A 16 4.82 -4.91 -5.23
N VAL A 17 4.45 -4.53 -6.46
CA VAL A 17 4.24 -5.45 -7.58
C VAL A 17 5.46 -5.41 -8.50
N GLU A 18 6.16 -6.53 -8.63
CA GLU A 18 7.31 -6.62 -9.52
C GLU A 18 6.88 -7.03 -10.93
N LEU A 19 7.39 -6.32 -11.94
CA LEU A 19 7.25 -6.72 -13.35
C LEU A 19 8.16 -7.90 -13.68
N PRO A 20 7.78 -8.78 -14.64
CA PRO A 20 8.68 -9.77 -15.20
C PRO A 20 9.94 -9.09 -15.73
N ASN A 21 11.10 -9.72 -15.51
CA ASN A 21 12.40 -9.17 -15.89
C ASN A 21 12.48 -8.76 -17.37
N ILE A 22 11.81 -9.50 -18.25
CA ILE A 22 11.80 -9.22 -19.71
C ILE A 22 11.11 -7.88 -20.04
N LEU A 23 10.05 -7.52 -19.31
CA LEU A 23 9.36 -6.25 -19.46
C LEU A 23 10.14 -5.14 -18.77
N LYS A 24 10.63 -5.41 -17.55
CA LYS A 24 11.40 -4.46 -16.75
C LYS A 24 12.64 -3.95 -17.48
N ASN A 25 13.36 -4.84 -18.17
CA ASN A 25 14.58 -4.49 -18.92
C ASN A 25 14.32 -3.66 -20.19
N ARG A 26 13.06 -3.62 -20.66
CA ARG A 26 12.65 -2.82 -21.83
C ARG A 26 12.10 -1.45 -21.45
N LEU A 27 11.84 -1.20 -20.17
CA LEU A 27 11.40 0.11 -19.71
C LEU A 27 12.53 1.14 -19.76
N PRO A 28 12.24 2.40 -20.11
CA PRO A 28 13.18 3.50 -19.96
C PRO A 28 13.79 3.57 -18.57
N ARG A 29 15.03 4.04 -18.49
CA ARG A 29 15.73 4.22 -17.20
C ARG A 29 15.40 5.57 -16.57
N ILE A 30 15.18 5.56 -15.26
CA ILE A 30 15.26 6.77 -14.44
C ILE A 30 16.71 7.27 -14.46
N GLN A 31 16.90 8.56 -14.71
CA GLN A 31 18.23 9.16 -14.80
C GLN A 31 18.85 9.33 -13.40
N PHE A 32 18.08 9.90 -12.48
CA PHE A 32 18.42 10.08 -11.07
C PHE A 32 17.13 10.31 -10.26
N ILE A 33 17.26 10.27 -8.94
CA ILE A 33 16.22 10.61 -7.98
C ILE A 33 16.45 12.04 -7.50
N SER A 34 15.44 12.89 -7.60
CA SER A 34 15.40 14.20 -6.95
C SER A 34 14.60 14.08 -5.66
N GLN A 35 15.16 14.58 -4.56
CA GLN A 35 14.52 14.64 -3.25
C GLN A 35 14.35 16.11 -2.86
N PRO A 36 13.27 16.76 -3.34
CA PRO A 36 12.99 18.14 -3.01
C PRO A 36 12.52 18.26 -1.56
N GLU A 37 12.96 19.34 -0.90
CA GLU A 37 12.61 19.70 0.48
C GLU A 37 11.83 21.02 0.55
N SER A 38 11.70 21.68 -0.60
CA SER A 38 11.00 22.94 -0.73
C SER A 38 10.19 23.00 -2.02
N ILE A 39 9.31 24.00 -2.09
CA ILE A 39 8.57 24.33 -3.31
C ILE A 39 9.53 24.81 -4.41
N ASP A 40 10.61 25.50 -4.04
CA ASP A 40 11.58 26.06 -4.96
C ASP A 40 12.42 24.94 -5.60
N ASP A 41 12.80 23.92 -4.83
CA ASP A 41 13.44 22.69 -5.33
C ASP A 41 12.56 22.00 -6.40
N ILE A 42 11.23 21.98 -6.20
CA ILE A 42 10.29 21.42 -7.17
C ILE A 42 10.30 22.24 -8.46
N GLN A 43 10.33 23.57 -8.37
CA GLN A 43 10.38 24.43 -9.55
C GLN A 43 11.70 24.33 -10.31
N GLU A 44 12.82 24.24 -9.60
CA GLU A 44 14.13 24.00 -10.19
C GLU A 44 14.15 22.64 -10.92
N MET A 45 13.59 21.61 -10.27
CA MET A 45 13.41 20.30 -10.89
C MET A 45 12.55 20.37 -12.16
N PHE A 46 11.47 21.14 -12.18
CA PHE A 46 10.67 21.36 -13.39
C PHE A 46 11.48 22.05 -14.49
N SER A 47 12.21 23.11 -14.15
CA SER A 47 13.05 23.86 -15.08
C SER A 47 14.14 22.97 -15.71
N TYR A 48 14.78 22.13 -14.88
CA TYR A 48 15.75 21.14 -15.33
C TYR A 48 15.12 20.10 -16.26
N ALA A 49 13.96 19.56 -15.90
CA ALA A 49 13.25 18.56 -16.68
C ALA A 49 12.83 19.10 -18.06
N ILE A 50 12.34 20.35 -18.12
CA ILE A 50 12.00 21.04 -19.37
C ILE A 50 13.24 21.20 -20.24
N LYS A 51 14.32 21.78 -19.70
CA LYS A 51 15.57 22.02 -20.43
C LYS A 51 16.15 20.74 -21.03
N ASN A 52 16.06 19.63 -20.29
CA ASN A 52 16.65 18.35 -20.67
C ASN A 52 15.67 17.38 -21.36
N LYS A 53 14.42 17.81 -21.62
CA LYS A 53 13.35 16.98 -22.22
C LYS A 53 13.14 15.67 -21.45
N LEU A 54 13.15 15.74 -20.12
CA LEU A 54 12.89 14.63 -19.21
C LEU A 54 11.49 14.76 -18.63
N SER A 55 10.80 13.63 -18.49
CA SER A 55 9.56 13.58 -17.71
C SER A 55 9.88 13.41 -16.22
N ILE A 56 8.88 13.60 -15.36
CA ILE A 56 9.00 13.51 -13.91
C ILE A 56 7.99 12.48 -13.40
N ILE A 57 8.47 11.52 -12.62
CA ILE A 57 7.63 10.55 -11.92
C ILE A 57 7.54 10.96 -10.44
N PRO A 58 6.40 11.49 -9.98
CA PRO A 58 6.19 11.77 -8.57
C PRO A 58 6.09 10.47 -7.78
N ARG A 59 6.77 10.42 -6.64
CA ARG A 59 6.84 9.25 -5.76
C ARG A 59 6.65 9.69 -4.32
N GLY A 60 5.69 9.05 -3.65
CA GLY A 60 5.58 9.03 -2.19
C GLY A 60 6.32 7.83 -1.60
N ALA A 61 5.69 7.06 -0.73
CA ALA A 61 6.29 5.85 -0.14
C ALA A 61 6.36 4.62 -1.09
N ALA A 62 5.90 4.74 -2.34
CA ALA A 62 5.84 3.65 -3.33
C ALA A 62 5.02 2.40 -2.91
N THR A 63 3.92 2.61 -2.17
CA THR A 63 3.02 1.54 -1.70
C THR A 63 1.90 1.19 -2.70
N TYR A 64 1.74 1.95 -3.78
CA TYR A 64 0.71 1.72 -4.80
C TYR A 64 1.14 0.61 -5.77
N GLY A 65 0.32 -0.43 -5.93
CA GLY A 65 0.68 -1.66 -6.66
C GLY A 65 0.26 -1.72 -8.13
N MET A 66 -0.11 -0.59 -8.75
CA MET A 66 -0.71 -0.57 -10.10
C MET A 66 0.21 0.04 -11.17
N GLY A 67 1.53 0.04 -10.94
CA GLY A 67 2.52 0.56 -11.88
C GLY A 67 2.57 2.09 -11.93
N GLY A 68 2.22 2.76 -10.83
CA GLY A 68 2.16 4.22 -10.75
C GLY A 68 3.51 4.89 -10.96
N ILE A 69 4.60 4.23 -10.50
CA ILE A 69 5.98 4.73 -10.61
C ILE A 69 6.78 4.10 -11.75
N ALA A 70 6.17 3.23 -12.56
CA ALA A 70 6.86 2.56 -13.67
C ALA A 70 7.28 3.60 -14.74
N PRO A 71 8.56 3.70 -15.11
CA PRO A 71 9.01 4.65 -16.11
C PRO A 71 8.62 4.20 -17.51
N LEU A 72 7.71 4.95 -18.14
CA LEU A 72 7.25 4.70 -19.50
C LEU A 72 7.85 5.68 -20.52
N ARG A 73 8.53 6.72 -20.03
CA ARG A 73 9.38 7.64 -20.79
C ARG A 73 10.70 7.82 -20.05
N ARG A 74 11.71 8.40 -20.71
CA ARG A 74 12.95 8.80 -20.04
C ARG A 74 12.60 9.87 -19.00
N SER A 75 12.97 9.65 -17.75
CA SER A 75 12.46 10.47 -16.64
C SER A 75 13.46 10.64 -15.51
N ILE A 76 13.22 11.66 -14.69
CA ILE A 76 13.71 11.74 -13.31
C ILE A 76 12.58 11.31 -12.37
N MET A 77 12.92 10.82 -11.19
CA MET A 77 11.95 10.47 -10.15
C MET A 77 12.00 11.50 -9.05
N ALA A 78 10.85 12.06 -8.67
CA ALA A 78 10.73 13.02 -7.58
C ALA A 78 10.25 12.28 -6.33
N ASP A 79 11.16 12.00 -5.39
CA ASP A 79 10.83 11.44 -4.09
C ASP A 79 10.38 12.55 -3.12
N LEU A 80 9.06 12.68 -2.99
CA LEU A 80 8.39 13.75 -2.25
C LEU A 80 8.28 13.45 -0.74
N THR A 81 8.88 12.36 -0.25
CA THR A 81 8.78 11.95 1.16
C THR A 81 9.48 12.89 2.16
N HIS A 82 10.28 13.83 1.65
CA HIS A 82 10.97 14.85 2.45
C HIS A 82 10.16 16.13 2.66
N LEU A 83 9.07 16.32 1.91
CA LEU A 83 8.07 17.36 2.18
C LEU A 83 7.13 16.88 3.30
N ASN A 84 7.62 16.82 4.53
CA ASN A 84 6.95 16.13 5.64
C ASN A 84 6.76 16.98 6.91
N ARG A 85 6.80 18.31 6.82
CA ARG A 85 6.63 19.18 7.99
C ARG A 85 5.15 19.42 8.31
N ILE A 86 4.83 19.40 9.60
CA ILE A 86 3.58 19.98 10.12
C ILE A 86 3.79 21.49 10.18
N LEU A 87 2.90 22.24 9.54
CA LEU A 87 3.04 23.68 9.34
C LEU A 87 2.12 24.49 10.28
N ASP A 88 0.93 23.96 10.57
CA ASP A 88 -0.04 24.54 11.50
C ASP A 88 -0.93 23.44 12.10
N PHE A 89 -1.33 23.61 13.36
CA PHE A 89 -2.16 22.67 14.10
C PHE A 89 -3.09 23.44 15.04
N ASP A 90 -4.39 23.34 14.81
CA ASP A 90 -5.43 23.95 15.62
C ASP A 90 -6.27 22.85 16.29
N GLU A 91 -5.93 22.58 17.54
CA GLU A 91 -6.60 21.57 18.38
C GLU A 91 -8.10 21.88 18.55
N LYS A 92 -8.43 23.15 18.81
CA LYS A 92 -9.81 23.59 19.07
C LYS A 92 -10.68 23.48 17.82
N LYS A 93 -10.17 23.92 16.67
CA LYS A 93 -10.86 23.78 15.38
C LYS A 93 -10.77 22.37 14.81
N LYS A 94 -9.95 21.50 15.39
CA LYS A 94 -9.68 20.13 14.92
C LYS A 94 -9.25 20.13 13.46
N THR A 95 -8.25 20.95 13.15
CA THR A 95 -7.62 21.01 11.83
C THR A 95 -6.11 20.97 11.91
N ILE A 96 -5.48 20.34 10.94
CA ILE A 96 -4.03 20.29 10.81
C ILE A 96 -3.63 20.59 9.37
N TYR A 97 -2.57 21.37 9.19
CA TYR A 97 -2.05 21.78 7.89
C TYR A 97 -0.56 21.44 7.81
N PHE A 98 -0.17 20.72 6.77
CA PHE A 98 1.12 20.05 6.69
C PHE A 98 1.52 19.75 5.24
N GLU A 99 2.80 19.43 5.03
CA GLU A 99 3.34 19.03 3.73
C GLU A 99 2.95 17.58 3.37
N ALA A 100 2.55 17.36 2.13
CA ALA A 100 1.85 16.14 1.72
C ALA A 100 2.74 14.88 1.63
N GLY A 101 4.06 15.02 1.73
CA GLY A 101 5.02 13.93 1.88
C GLY A 101 5.01 13.29 3.26
N LEU A 102 4.33 13.89 4.25
CA LEU A 102 4.13 13.32 5.58
C LEU A 102 3.39 11.98 5.50
N ARG A 103 3.79 11.00 6.34
CA ARG A 103 3.12 9.69 6.40
C ARG A 103 1.93 9.70 7.34
N TRP A 104 0.95 8.84 7.06
CA TRP A 104 -0.20 8.66 7.94
C TRP A 104 0.19 8.14 9.33
N TRP A 105 1.22 7.29 9.42
CA TRP A 105 1.84 6.85 10.67
C TRP A 105 2.30 8.01 11.53
N ASP A 106 3.04 8.95 10.93
CA ASP A 106 3.60 10.11 11.62
C ASP A 106 2.50 11.05 12.12
N LEU A 107 1.47 11.29 11.28
CA LEU A 107 0.28 12.03 11.68
C LEU A 107 -0.47 11.38 12.84
N LYS A 108 -0.73 10.07 12.77
CA LYS A 108 -1.47 9.35 13.82
C LYS A 108 -0.72 9.39 15.15
N ASN A 109 0.60 9.22 15.11
CA ASN A 109 1.44 9.33 16.30
C ASN A 109 1.48 10.75 16.88
N PHE A 110 1.55 11.77 16.03
CA PHE A 110 1.48 13.16 16.47
C PHE A 110 0.16 13.47 17.18
N LEU A 111 -0.97 13.08 16.57
CA LEU A 111 -2.31 13.36 17.09
C LEU A 111 -2.61 12.62 18.40
N LYS A 112 -2.02 11.43 18.61
CA LYS A 112 -2.19 10.66 19.85
C LYS A 112 -1.82 11.47 21.11
N ASN A 113 -0.82 12.34 21.02
CA ASN A 113 -0.38 13.18 22.14
C ASN A 113 -1.43 14.23 22.57
N TYR A 114 -2.44 14.48 21.73
CA TYR A 114 -3.52 15.44 21.97
C TYR A 114 -4.88 14.76 22.16
N SER A 115 -4.91 13.44 22.36
CA SER A 115 -6.16 12.65 22.37
C SER A 115 -7.01 12.82 21.09
N LEU A 116 -6.37 13.12 19.96
CA LEU A 116 -7.03 13.27 18.67
C LEU A 116 -6.73 12.08 17.74
N ASP A 117 -7.56 11.89 16.73
CA ASP A 117 -7.37 10.88 15.70
C ASP A 117 -7.86 11.36 14.31
N LEU A 118 -7.58 10.55 13.30
CA LEU A 118 -8.06 10.67 11.94
C LEU A 118 -9.44 10.04 11.81
N TYR A 119 -10.31 10.64 10.98
CA TYR A 119 -11.60 10.05 10.63
C TYR A 119 -11.42 8.79 9.77
N THR A 120 -10.80 8.93 8.60
CA THR A 120 -10.51 7.86 7.64
C THR A 120 -9.01 7.81 7.37
N TYR A 121 -8.42 6.62 7.32
CA TYR A 121 -6.98 6.43 7.06
C TYR A 121 -6.70 5.10 6.33
N PRO A 122 -5.56 4.97 5.62
CA PRO A 122 -5.30 3.78 4.82
C PRO A 122 -4.90 2.57 5.68
N THR A 123 -5.14 1.37 5.15
CA THR A 123 -4.48 0.14 5.63
C THR A 123 -2.98 0.19 5.36
N SER A 124 -2.53 0.85 4.30
CA SER A 124 -1.12 1.21 4.07
C SER A 124 -0.69 2.41 4.93
N LEU A 125 -0.73 2.27 6.26
CA LEU A 125 -0.48 3.34 7.23
C LEU A 125 0.88 4.05 7.07
N PHE A 126 1.86 3.39 6.47
CA PHE A 126 3.19 3.94 6.19
C PHE A 126 3.29 4.69 4.85
N SER A 127 2.19 4.80 4.10
CA SER A 127 2.10 5.62 2.89
C SER A 127 2.08 7.12 3.21
N THR A 128 2.39 7.96 2.22
CA THR A 128 2.30 9.41 2.35
C THR A 128 0.88 9.91 2.07
N VAL A 129 0.50 11.03 2.69
CA VAL A 129 -0.82 11.64 2.50
C VAL A 129 -1.06 11.99 1.03
N GLY A 130 -0.15 12.73 0.40
CA GLY A 130 -0.26 13.12 -1.00
C GLY A 130 -0.29 11.92 -1.96
N GLY A 131 0.46 10.86 -1.64
CA GLY A 131 0.43 9.61 -2.40
C GLY A 131 -0.94 8.94 -2.35
N TRP A 132 -1.53 8.83 -1.16
CA TRP A 132 -2.85 8.21 -1.01
C TRP A 132 -3.96 9.04 -1.67
N LEU A 133 -3.97 10.37 -1.47
CA LEU A 133 -4.88 11.29 -2.17
C LEU A 133 -4.79 11.17 -3.70
N SER A 134 -3.59 10.89 -4.23
CA SER A 134 -3.35 10.74 -5.66
C SER A 134 -3.75 9.37 -6.22
N THR A 135 -4.07 8.37 -5.39
CA THR A 135 -4.25 6.98 -5.86
C THR A 135 -5.55 6.31 -5.40
N GLY A 136 -6.25 6.92 -4.44
CA GLY A 136 -7.52 6.42 -3.91
C GLY A 136 -8.03 7.30 -2.77
N GLY A 137 -8.58 6.67 -1.74
CA GLY A 137 -9.05 7.38 -0.54
C GLY A 137 -10.10 6.66 0.30
N TYR A 138 -10.29 5.36 0.08
CA TYR A 138 -11.04 4.48 0.97
C TYR A 138 -10.11 3.56 1.77
N GLY A 139 -10.45 3.33 3.03
CA GLY A 139 -9.65 2.55 3.96
C GLY A 139 -10.38 2.29 5.27
N VAL A 140 -9.63 2.32 6.37
CA VAL A 140 -10.16 2.11 7.71
C VAL A 140 -11.13 3.25 8.05
N ASN A 141 -12.26 2.88 8.65
CA ASN A 141 -13.38 3.74 9.01
C ASN A 141 -14.11 4.44 7.85
N SER A 142 -13.82 4.09 6.58
CA SER A 142 -14.53 4.67 5.43
C SER A 142 -16.03 4.42 5.44
N PHE A 143 -16.50 3.33 6.06
CA PHE A 143 -17.93 3.06 6.17
C PHE A 143 -18.67 4.19 6.92
N ALA A 144 -18.11 4.72 8.01
CA ALA A 144 -18.73 5.79 8.78
C ALA A 144 -18.40 7.20 8.28
N TYR A 145 -17.19 7.41 7.74
CA TYR A 145 -16.69 8.77 7.41
C TYR A 145 -16.47 9.02 5.92
N GLY A 146 -16.70 8.01 5.08
CA GLY A 146 -16.58 8.09 3.64
C GLY A 146 -15.14 8.22 3.15
N HIS A 147 -15.04 8.79 1.95
CA HIS A 147 -13.77 9.01 1.24
C HIS A 147 -12.93 10.10 1.92
N ILE A 148 -11.60 9.96 1.91
CA ILE A 148 -10.67 10.93 2.51
C ILE A 148 -10.84 12.36 1.97
N SER A 149 -11.26 12.51 0.71
CA SER A 149 -11.52 13.82 0.11
C SER A 149 -12.62 14.60 0.84
N ASN A 150 -13.49 13.92 1.60
CA ASN A 150 -14.47 14.57 2.44
C ASN A 150 -13.86 15.24 3.67
N LEU A 151 -12.64 14.89 4.04
CA LEU A 151 -11.98 15.34 5.27
C LEU A 151 -10.93 16.41 5.00
N VAL A 152 -10.56 16.60 3.74
CA VAL A 152 -9.61 17.62 3.29
C VAL A 152 -10.35 18.94 3.11
N ASP A 153 -9.86 20.01 3.73
CA ASP A 153 -10.42 21.35 3.57
C ASP A 153 -9.81 22.06 2.35
N SER A 154 -8.50 21.90 2.14
CA SER A 154 -7.79 22.47 0.99
C SER A 154 -6.50 21.72 0.69
N ILE A 155 -6.04 21.82 -0.56
CA ILE A 155 -4.74 21.33 -1.03
C ILE A 155 -3.96 22.44 -1.74
N GLU A 156 -2.63 22.35 -1.73
CA GLU A 156 -1.76 23.16 -2.60
C GLU A 156 -1.10 22.29 -3.66
N ILE A 157 -1.32 22.67 -4.91
CA ILE A 157 -0.83 21.98 -6.09
C ILE A 157 0.32 22.77 -6.71
N ILE A 158 1.39 22.06 -7.08
CA ILE A 158 2.51 22.59 -7.86
C ILE A 158 2.59 21.82 -9.17
N ALA A 159 2.38 22.52 -10.27
CA ALA A 159 2.56 22.05 -11.64
C ALA A 159 3.64 22.88 -12.33
N PRO A 160 4.19 22.44 -13.48
CA PRO A 160 5.28 23.14 -14.16
C PRO A 160 5.01 24.63 -14.42
N GLN A 161 3.77 25.00 -14.74
CA GLN A 161 3.40 26.39 -15.07
C GLN A 161 2.60 27.10 -13.98
N LYS A 162 2.09 26.39 -12.97
CA LYS A 162 1.13 26.93 -12.00
C LYS A 162 1.38 26.41 -10.59
N LYS A 163 1.30 27.32 -9.63
CA LYS A 163 1.09 27.00 -8.20
C LYS A 163 -0.32 27.45 -7.84
N LYS A 164 -1.11 26.58 -7.20
CA LYS A 164 -2.49 26.90 -6.87
C LYS A 164 -2.93 26.26 -5.57
N ARG A 165 -3.66 27.02 -4.76
CA ARG A 165 -4.44 26.47 -3.65
C ARG A 165 -5.86 26.18 -4.14
N VAL A 166 -6.35 24.99 -3.81
CA VAL A 166 -7.70 24.53 -4.17
C VAL A 166 -8.42 24.11 -2.90
N ASN A 167 -9.57 24.72 -2.65
CA ASN A 167 -10.43 24.40 -1.52
C ASN A 167 -11.41 23.31 -1.91
N ARG A 168 -11.92 22.55 -0.93
CA ARG A 168 -12.85 21.46 -1.19
C ARG A 168 -14.13 21.90 -1.91
N GLN A 169 -14.59 23.14 -1.68
CA GLN A 169 -15.78 23.70 -2.30
C GLN A 169 -15.57 24.06 -3.77
N ASP A 170 -14.32 24.17 -4.21
CA ASP A 170 -14.01 24.49 -5.60
C ASP A 170 -14.39 23.30 -6.49
N ARG A 171 -15.10 23.57 -7.59
CA ARG A 171 -15.56 22.53 -8.54
C ARG A 171 -14.42 21.66 -9.07
N GLU A 172 -13.22 22.24 -9.16
CA GLU A 172 -12.04 21.56 -9.67
C GLU A 172 -11.34 20.63 -8.66
N PHE A 173 -11.66 20.72 -7.36
CA PHE A 173 -10.99 19.96 -6.30
C PHE A 173 -10.93 18.45 -6.57
N LYS A 174 -12.04 17.89 -7.06
CA LYS A 174 -12.12 16.46 -7.39
C LYS A 174 -11.11 16.05 -8.48
N TYR A 175 -10.71 16.96 -9.36
CA TYR A 175 -9.80 16.67 -10.47
C TYR A 175 -8.32 16.67 -10.07
N PHE A 176 -8.00 16.89 -8.80
CA PHE A 176 -6.66 16.69 -8.26
C PHE A 176 -6.51 15.39 -7.47
N MET A 177 -7.62 14.70 -7.18
CA MET A 177 -7.65 13.42 -6.47
C MET A 177 -7.57 12.26 -7.46
N GLU A 178 -6.95 11.16 -7.05
CA GLU A 178 -6.87 9.93 -7.87
C GLU A 178 -6.23 10.12 -9.26
N THR A 179 -5.36 11.12 -9.41
CA THR A 179 -4.72 11.47 -10.68
C THR A 179 -3.30 10.94 -10.85
N GLU A 180 -2.78 10.23 -9.85
CA GLU A 180 -1.44 9.63 -9.85
C GLU A 180 -0.33 10.67 -10.13
N GLY A 181 -0.56 11.91 -9.67
CA GLY A 181 0.36 13.05 -9.83
C GLY A 181 0.39 13.64 -11.24
N GLN A 182 -0.57 13.31 -12.11
CA GLN A 182 -0.61 13.84 -13.48
C GLN A 182 -1.09 15.29 -13.56
N MET A 183 -1.87 15.77 -12.59
CA MET A 183 -2.39 17.14 -12.55
C MET A 183 -1.54 18.09 -11.69
N GLY A 184 -0.37 17.64 -11.25
CA GLY A 184 0.50 18.39 -10.34
C GLY A 184 0.89 17.57 -9.12
N ILE A 185 1.88 18.10 -8.40
CA ILE A 185 2.33 17.60 -7.11
C ILE A 185 1.44 18.22 -6.03
N ILE A 186 0.69 17.40 -5.30
CA ILE A 186 0.06 17.82 -4.05
C ILE A 186 1.19 18.06 -3.06
N SER A 187 1.42 19.33 -2.70
CA SER A 187 2.55 19.76 -1.87
C SER A 187 2.17 19.94 -0.41
N LYS A 188 0.96 20.43 -0.14
CA LYS A 188 0.43 20.62 1.21
C LYS A 188 -1.05 20.29 1.27
N VAL A 189 -1.51 19.91 2.46
CA VAL A 189 -2.89 19.50 2.73
C VAL A 189 -3.33 20.13 4.05
N LYS A 190 -4.54 20.69 4.07
CA LYS A 190 -5.28 21.02 5.29
C LYS A 190 -6.35 19.95 5.52
N LEU A 191 -6.30 19.27 6.66
CA LEU A 191 -7.14 18.11 6.98
C LEU A 191 -7.90 18.33 8.28
N ARG A 192 -9.15 17.87 8.32
CA ARG A 192 -9.98 17.80 9.52
C ARG A 192 -9.68 16.53 10.32
N ILE A 193 -9.63 16.68 11.63
CA ILE A 193 -9.35 15.63 12.61
C ILE A 193 -10.48 15.56 13.64
N ARG A 194 -10.42 14.59 14.55
CA ARG A 194 -11.48 14.29 15.51
C ARG A 194 -10.92 13.94 16.87
N GLU A 195 -11.80 13.93 17.87
CA GLU A 195 -11.49 13.26 19.13
C GLU A 195 -11.20 11.78 18.87
N ALA A 196 -10.16 11.29 19.54
CA ALA A 196 -9.90 9.87 19.63
C ALA A 196 -11.06 9.21 20.39
N LYS A 197 -11.56 8.10 19.85
CA LYS A 197 -12.55 7.26 20.53
C LYS A 197 -11.99 5.85 20.68
N PRO A 198 -12.27 5.16 21.79
CA PRO A 198 -11.92 3.76 21.92
C PRO A 198 -12.64 2.96 20.83
N SER A 199 -11.93 2.03 20.19
CA SER A 199 -12.51 1.12 19.20
C SER A 199 -12.64 -0.27 19.80
N LYS A 200 -13.81 -0.89 19.66
CA LYS A 200 -14.07 -2.27 20.10
C LYS A 200 -14.37 -3.16 18.88
N PRO A 201 -13.40 -3.97 18.43
CA PRO A 201 -13.61 -4.92 17.35
C PRO A 201 -14.32 -6.19 17.84
N TYR A 202 -15.08 -6.83 16.94
CA TYR A 202 -15.68 -8.17 17.07
C TYR A 202 -15.49 -8.92 15.76
N LEU A 203 -15.07 -10.18 15.81
CA LEU A 203 -14.96 -11.06 14.65
C LEU A 203 -16.02 -12.16 14.72
N VAL A 204 -16.73 -12.38 13.62
CA VAL A 204 -17.80 -13.38 13.50
C VAL A 204 -17.49 -14.32 12.34
N PHE A 205 -17.54 -15.63 12.58
CA PHE A 205 -17.27 -16.65 11.58
C PHE A 205 -18.53 -17.25 10.97
N PHE A 206 -18.44 -17.61 9.69
CA PHE A 206 -19.48 -18.28 8.91
C PHE A 206 -18.91 -19.39 8.04
N ASN A 207 -19.65 -20.50 7.88
CA ASN A 207 -19.19 -21.63 7.08
C ASN A 207 -19.24 -21.36 5.57
N LYS A 208 -20.18 -20.51 5.13
CA LYS A 208 -20.40 -20.18 3.73
C LYS A 208 -20.24 -18.68 3.47
N ALA A 209 -19.66 -18.36 2.31
CA ALA A 209 -19.53 -16.98 1.84
C ALA A 209 -20.88 -16.26 1.69
N SER A 210 -21.92 -16.97 1.26
CA SER A 210 -23.27 -16.42 1.14
C SER A 210 -23.86 -15.98 2.48
N GLU A 211 -23.59 -16.74 3.55
CA GLU A 211 -24.04 -16.43 4.92
C GLU A 211 -23.28 -15.21 5.45
N ALA A 212 -21.95 -15.18 5.27
CA ALA A 212 -21.12 -14.04 5.64
C ALA A 212 -21.52 -12.75 4.91
N ALA A 213 -21.73 -12.81 3.59
CA ALA A 213 -22.15 -11.67 2.77
C ALA A 213 -23.56 -11.19 3.16
N GLY A 214 -24.48 -12.12 3.43
CA GLY A 214 -25.82 -11.79 3.93
C GLY A 214 -25.79 -11.10 5.29
N PHE A 215 -25.00 -11.62 6.24
CA PHE A 215 -24.79 -10.98 7.54
C PHE A 215 -24.17 -9.59 7.39
N LEU A 216 -23.15 -9.44 6.54
CA LEU A 216 -22.49 -8.16 6.28
C LEU A 216 -23.45 -7.09 5.72
N SER A 217 -24.37 -7.50 4.84
CA SER A 217 -25.41 -6.63 4.28
C SER A 217 -26.47 -6.24 5.31
N GLU A 218 -26.79 -7.12 6.26
CA GLU A 218 -27.78 -6.83 7.30
C GLU A 218 -27.19 -5.97 8.43
N VAL A 219 -25.97 -6.27 8.89
CA VAL A 219 -25.32 -5.51 9.96
C VAL A 219 -25.00 -4.08 9.53
N SER A 220 -24.80 -3.83 8.23
CA SER A 220 -24.57 -2.48 7.71
C SER A 220 -25.80 -1.58 7.76
N ARG A 221 -27.03 -2.14 7.82
CA ARG A 221 -28.29 -1.38 7.73
C ARG A 221 -29.19 -1.47 8.97
N SER A 222 -29.05 -2.52 9.77
CA SER A 222 -30.04 -2.86 10.81
C SER A 222 -29.75 -2.26 12.18
N LEU A 223 -28.59 -1.64 12.38
CA LEU A 223 -28.17 -1.12 13.68
C LEU A 223 -28.47 0.37 13.81
N ARG A 224 -29.09 0.77 14.93
CA ARG A 224 -29.42 2.18 15.23
C ARG A 224 -28.18 3.07 15.20
N THR A 225 -27.13 2.66 15.91
CA THR A 225 -25.80 3.24 15.77
C THR A 225 -24.96 2.32 14.90
N PRO A 226 -24.50 2.77 13.71
CA PRO A 226 -23.72 1.93 12.82
C PRO A 226 -22.30 1.67 13.37
N PRO A 227 -21.69 0.52 13.03
CA PRO A 227 -20.26 0.32 13.24
C PRO A 227 -19.45 1.34 12.46
N VAL A 228 -18.21 1.59 12.87
CA VAL A 228 -17.30 2.48 12.14
C VAL A 228 -16.56 1.77 11.01
N HIS A 229 -16.33 0.46 11.14
CA HIS A 229 -15.63 -0.35 10.16
C HIS A 229 -16.24 -1.74 10.05
N LEU A 230 -16.36 -2.22 8.82
CA LEU A 230 -16.93 -3.51 8.45
C LEU A 230 -16.06 -4.13 7.35
N SER A 231 -15.51 -5.32 7.60
CA SER A 231 -14.70 -6.03 6.62
C SER A 231 -14.99 -7.53 6.58
N PHE A 232 -15.00 -8.08 5.37
CA PHE A 232 -15.04 -9.51 5.09
C PHE A 232 -13.63 -10.02 4.80
N PHE A 233 -13.31 -11.19 5.36
CA PHE A 233 -12.10 -11.94 5.11
C PHE A 233 -12.49 -13.34 4.67
N ASP A 234 -12.00 -13.78 3.51
CA ASP A 234 -12.21 -15.17 3.12
C ASP A 234 -11.35 -16.14 3.93
N ARG A 235 -11.74 -17.42 3.88
CA ARG A 235 -11.04 -18.50 4.59
C ARG A 235 -9.53 -18.57 4.28
N HIS A 236 -9.11 -18.34 3.02
CA HIS A 236 -7.70 -18.41 2.65
C HIS A 236 -6.91 -17.22 3.18
N ARG A 237 -7.54 -16.04 3.22
CA ARG A 237 -6.97 -14.83 3.83
C ARG A 237 -6.70 -15.03 5.32
N LEU A 238 -7.62 -15.70 6.03
CA LEU A 238 -7.43 -16.05 7.45
C LEU A 238 -6.42 -17.19 7.64
N GLU A 239 -6.45 -18.22 6.81
CA GLU A 239 -5.51 -19.35 6.82
C GLU A 239 -4.05 -18.87 6.70
N HIS A 240 -3.78 -17.87 5.84
CA HIS A 240 -2.45 -17.26 5.73
C HIS A 240 -1.92 -16.67 7.04
N LYS A 241 -2.82 -16.21 7.93
CA LYS A 241 -2.43 -15.69 9.25
C LYS A 241 -2.01 -16.80 10.21
N ASN A 242 -2.61 -17.99 10.12
CA ASN A 242 -2.20 -19.16 10.91
C ASN A 242 -0.75 -19.57 10.61
N LEU A 243 -0.39 -19.55 9.32
CA LEU A 243 0.95 -19.89 8.86
C LEU A 243 2.00 -18.89 9.36
N LEU A 244 1.68 -17.59 9.35
CA LEU A 244 2.60 -16.50 9.71
C LEU A 244 3.12 -16.60 11.15
N LEU A 245 2.31 -17.17 12.05
CA LEU A 245 2.64 -17.27 13.47
C LEU A 245 2.95 -18.70 13.93
N ASN A 246 3.25 -19.60 13.01
CA ASN A 246 3.54 -21.01 13.29
C ASN A 246 2.48 -21.65 14.22
N GLY A 247 1.20 -21.34 13.99
CA GLY A 247 0.08 -21.91 14.77
C GLY A 247 -0.18 -21.27 16.15
N LYS A 248 0.55 -20.22 16.57
CA LYS A 248 0.21 -19.47 17.80
C LYS A 248 -1.17 -18.79 17.72
N VAL A 249 -1.65 -18.58 16.50
CA VAL A 249 -3.01 -18.13 16.20
C VAL A 249 -3.64 -19.18 15.29
N SER A 250 -4.88 -19.55 15.57
CA SER A 250 -5.59 -20.61 14.86
C SER A 250 -6.99 -20.16 14.46
N PHE A 251 -7.08 -19.37 13.39
CA PHE A 251 -8.34 -19.09 12.71
C PHE A 251 -8.93 -20.38 12.14
N PRO A 252 -10.24 -20.63 12.32
CA PRO A 252 -10.91 -21.78 11.71
C PRO A 252 -10.98 -21.62 10.18
N ASN A 253 -11.18 -22.74 9.47
CA ASN A 253 -11.39 -22.75 8.01
C ASN A 253 -12.81 -22.25 7.65
N MET A 254 -13.07 -20.98 7.93
CA MET A 254 -14.35 -20.30 7.83
C MET A 254 -14.15 -18.90 7.23
N GLU A 255 -15.23 -18.28 6.77
CA GLU A 255 -15.23 -16.86 6.40
C GLU A 255 -15.34 -16.00 7.65
N GLY A 256 -14.69 -14.85 7.69
CA GLY A 256 -14.73 -13.93 8.83
C GLY A 256 -15.33 -12.57 8.48
N ILE A 257 -16.18 -12.05 9.37
CA ILE A 257 -16.67 -10.66 9.34
C ILE A 257 -16.13 -9.92 10.55
N LEU A 258 -15.31 -8.91 10.31
CA LEU A 258 -14.82 -8.00 11.33
C LEU A 258 -15.71 -6.77 11.42
N VAL A 259 -16.23 -6.50 12.61
CA VAL A 259 -17.10 -5.37 12.92
C VAL A 259 -16.46 -4.54 14.02
N VAL A 260 -16.35 -3.23 13.83
CA VAL A 260 -15.72 -2.35 14.81
C VAL A 260 -16.67 -1.25 15.22
N PHE A 261 -16.86 -1.09 16.53
CA PHE A 261 -17.69 -0.05 17.12
C PHE A 261 -16.83 0.98 17.86
N GLU A 262 -17.26 2.24 17.81
CA GLU A 262 -16.81 3.29 18.74
C GLU A 262 -17.89 3.70 19.74
N ASP A 263 -19.13 3.23 19.52
CA ASP A 263 -20.27 3.34 20.41
C ASP A 263 -20.89 1.94 20.55
N LEU A 264 -21.00 1.46 21.79
CA LEU A 264 -21.51 0.14 22.11
C LEU A 264 -23.03 0.08 22.32
N SER A 265 -23.76 1.17 22.07
CA SER A 265 -25.23 1.23 22.19
C SER A 265 -25.93 0.16 21.33
N SER A 266 -25.36 -0.18 20.17
CA SER A 266 -25.87 -1.24 19.28
C SER A 266 -25.35 -2.65 19.61
N LYS A 267 -24.53 -2.83 20.65
CA LYS A 267 -23.88 -4.13 20.93
C LYS A 267 -24.88 -5.26 21.16
N ALA A 268 -25.92 -5.02 21.95
CA ALA A 268 -26.94 -6.05 22.22
C ALA A 268 -27.66 -6.47 20.92
N ALA A 269 -28.10 -5.50 20.12
CA ALA A 269 -28.73 -5.76 18.82
C ALA A 269 -27.80 -6.49 17.84
N PHE A 270 -26.51 -6.14 17.83
CA PHE A 270 -25.47 -6.83 17.07
C PHE A 270 -25.32 -8.29 17.50
N LEU A 271 -25.22 -8.56 18.80
CA LEU A 271 -25.09 -9.94 19.31
C LEU A 271 -26.34 -10.78 19.00
N SER A 272 -27.54 -10.20 19.16
CA SER A 272 -28.77 -10.87 18.73
C SER A 272 -28.79 -11.14 17.22
N LEU A 273 -28.26 -10.24 16.40
CA LEU A 273 -28.12 -10.47 14.96
C LEU A 273 -27.15 -11.62 14.66
N VAL A 274 -26.01 -11.69 15.36
CA VAL A 274 -25.05 -12.80 15.24
C VAL A 274 -25.72 -14.14 15.52
N GLU A 275 -26.47 -14.23 16.61
CA GLU A 275 -27.21 -15.44 17.00
C GLU A 275 -28.28 -15.81 15.96
N ARG A 276 -29.13 -14.86 15.55
CA ARG A 276 -30.18 -15.09 14.53
C ARG A 276 -29.60 -15.58 13.20
N LYS A 277 -28.41 -15.09 12.83
CA LYS A 277 -27.71 -15.49 11.60
C LYS A 277 -26.80 -16.70 11.77
N LYS A 278 -26.81 -17.33 12.94
CA LYS A 278 -25.97 -18.50 13.27
C LYS A 278 -24.47 -18.23 13.06
N GLY A 279 -24.05 -16.98 13.27
CA GLY A 279 -22.64 -16.61 13.26
C GLY A 279 -21.95 -17.08 14.52
N ILE A 280 -20.67 -17.47 14.41
CA ILE A 280 -19.86 -17.90 15.55
C ILE A 280 -18.98 -16.72 15.97
N LEU A 281 -19.22 -16.18 17.16
CA LEU A 281 -18.37 -15.12 17.70
C LEU A 281 -16.97 -15.67 18.00
N ALA A 282 -15.94 -15.00 17.48
CA ALA A 282 -14.56 -15.39 17.69
C ALA A 282 -14.10 -15.06 19.11
N GLU A 283 -13.09 -15.79 19.58
CA GLU A 283 -12.36 -15.44 20.79
C GLU A 283 -11.69 -14.06 20.67
N ASN A 284 -11.57 -13.36 21.80
CA ASN A 284 -11.06 -11.99 21.84
C ASN A 284 -9.66 -11.85 21.25
N TYR A 285 -8.78 -12.84 21.47
CA TYR A 285 -7.40 -12.79 20.97
C TYR A 285 -7.34 -12.85 19.43
N LEU A 286 -8.21 -13.63 18.77
CA LEU A 286 -8.30 -13.69 17.30
C LEU A 286 -8.75 -12.34 16.74
N THR A 287 -9.74 -11.73 17.39
CA THR A 287 -10.28 -10.43 17.02
C THR A 287 -9.23 -9.33 17.17
N ALA A 288 -8.55 -9.28 18.32
CA ALA A 288 -7.50 -8.30 18.61
C ALA A 288 -6.33 -8.45 17.64
N PHE A 289 -5.90 -9.69 17.37
CA PHE A 289 -4.85 -9.99 16.41
C PHE A 289 -5.21 -9.51 15.00
N LEU A 290 -6.40 -9.89 14.49
CA LEU A 290 -6.84 -9.49 13.15
C LEU A 290 -6.97 -7.96 13.03
N TRP A 291 -7.49 -7.30 14.07
CA TRP A 291 -7.58 -5.84 14.09
C TRP A 291 -6.19 -5.20 14.05
N ASN A 292 -5.22 -5.70 14.83
CA ASN A 292 -3.84 -5.20 14.78
C ASN A 292 -3.19 -5.43 13.40
N GLU A 293 -3.51 -6.54 12.74
CA GLU A 293 -2.97 -6.91 11.43
C GLU A 293 -3.56 -6.13 10.24
N ARG A 294 -4.57 -5.27 10.47
CA ARG A 294 -5.22 -4.46 9.42
C ARG A 294 -4.26 -3.59 8.60
N TYR A 295 -3.10 -3.27 9.17
CA TYR A 295 -2.08 -2.45 8.51
C TYR A 295 -1.12 -3.23 7.61
N PHE A 296 -1.25 -4.56 7.56
CA PHE A 296 -0.31 -5.46 6.88
C PHE A 296 -1.00 -6.35 5.84
N PRO A 297 -1.69 -5.77 4.83
CA PRO A 297 -2.50 -6.53 3.85
C PRO A 297 -1.69 -7.45 2.92
N PHE A 298 -0.35 -7.32 2.93
CA PHE A 298 0.58 -8.12 2.11
C PHE A 298 1.41 -9.09 2.94
N SER A 299 1.01 -9.42 4.17
CA SER A 299 1.78 -10.37 4.99
C SER A 299 2.00 -11.73 4.32
N VAL A 300 1.16 -12.11 3.35
CA VAL A 300 1.33 -13.31 2.51
C VAL A 300 2.63 -13.30 1.67
N LYS A 301 3.27 -12.13 1.45
CA LYS A 301 4.62 -12.01 0.84
C LYS A 301 5.67 -12.77 1.64
N HIS A 302 5.43 -13.06 2.92
CA HIS A 302 6.31 -13.90 3.72
C HIS A 302 6.59 -15.25 3.04
N PHE A 303 5.57 -15.85 2.42
CA PHE A 303 5.64 -17.19 1.84
C PHE A 303 5.90 -17.19 0.33
N HIS A 304 5.76 -16.04 -0.33
CA HIS A 304 5.81 -15.96 -1.80
C HIS A 304 6.67 -14.79 -2.29
N PRO A 305 7.40 -14.98 -3.39
CA PRO A 305 8.33 -13.96 -3.90
C PRO A 305 7.60 -12.74 -4.48
N SER A 306 6.35 -12.91 -4.91
CA SER A 306 5.50 -11.83 -5.39
C SER A 306 4.03 -12.14 -5.14
N ILE A 307 3.24 -11.08 -5.13
CA ILE A 307 1.78 -11.12 -5.04
C ILE A 307 1.26 -10.33 -6.23
N LEU A 308 0.25 -10.88 -6.89
CA LEU A 308 -0.55 -10.18 -7.87
C LEU A 308 -1.98 -10.11 -7.38
N GLY A 309 -2.77 -9.19 -7.91
CA GLY A 309 -4.14 -9.04 -7.48
C GLY A 309 -4.91 -8.00 -8.27
N CYS A 310 -6.13 -7.80 -7.82
CA CYS A 310 -7.09 -6.86 -8.36
C CYS A 310 -7.78 -6.16 -7.18
N GLU A 311 -7.84 -4.83 -7.24
CA GLU A 311 -8.52 -3.99 -6.25
C GLU A 311 -9.66 -3.23 -6.94
N THR A 312 -10.87 -3.38 -6.41
CA THR A 312 -12.10 -2.97 -7.11
C THR A 312 -13.14 -2.44 -6.15
N ILE A 313 -14.03 -1.58 -6.62
CA ILE A 313 -15.25 -1.20 -5.90
C ILE A 313 -16.38 -2.08 -6.45
N LEU A 314 -17.09 -2.78 -5.57
CA LEU A 314 -18.15 -3.72 -5.91
C LEU A 314 -19.45 -3.38 -5.18
N PRO A 315 -20.62 -3.43 -5.85
CA PRO A 315 -21.90 -3.42 -5.17
C PRO A 315 -22.01 -4.58 -4.18
N LEU A 316 -22.38 -4.29 -2.94
CA LEU A 316 -22.41 -5.25 -1.84
C LEU A 316 -23.37 -6.43 -2.14
N GLU A 317 -24.49 -6.15 -2.79
CA GLU A 317 -25.45 -7.16 -3.26
C GLU A 317 -24.82 -8.22 -4.18
N ASN A 318 -23.75 -7.87 -4.90
CA ASN A 318 -23.05 -8.74 -5.83
C ASN A 318 -21.82 -9.43 -5.22
N LEU A 319 -21.52 -9.21 -3.94
CA LEU A 319 -20.34 -9.77 -3.28
C LEU A 319 -20.34 -11.30 -3.28
N ASP A 320 -21.46 -11.95 -2.93
CA ASP A 320 -21.57 -13.42 -2.99
C ASP A 320 -21.34 -13.95 -4.40
N HIS A 321 -21.95 -13.29 -5.40
CA HIS A 321 -21.80 -13.68 -6.80
C HIS A 321 -20.33 -13.60 -7.26
N TYR A 322 -19.67 -12.49 -6.91
CA TYR A 322 -18.25 -12.29 -7.17
C TYR A 322 -17.38 -13.35 -6.51
N LEU A 323 -17.59 -13.65 -5.23
CA LEU A 323 -16.84 -14.67 -4.48
C LEU A 323 -16.99 -16.06 -5.11
N ARG A 324 -18.21 -16.44 -5.53
CA ARG A 324 -18.44 -17.73 -6.21
C ARG A 324 -17.69 -17.80 -7.55
N LYS A 325 -17.73 -16.73 -8.35
CA LYS A 325 -17.06 -16.67 -9.65
C LYS A 325 -15.54 -16.71 -9.52
N THR A 326 -14.98 -15.93 -8.60
CA THR A 326 -13.53 -15.88 -8.35
C THR A 326 -13.00 -17.19 -7.76
N ARG A 327 -13.70 -17.83 -6.81
CA ARG A 327 -13.32 -19.15 -6.30
C ARG A 327 -13.33 -20.23 -7.39
N LYS A 328 -14.36 -20.24 -8.23
CA LYS A 328 -14.42 -21.14 -9.39
C LYS A 328 -13.25 -20.88 -10.35
N PHE A 329 -12.91 -19.61 -10.58
CA PHE A 329 -11.77 -19.22 -11.38
C PHE A 329 -10.44 -19.72 -10.75
N GLY A 330 -10.18 -19.43 -9.48
CA GLY A 330 -8.99 -19.91 -8.76
C GLY A 330 -8.84 -21.43 -8.83
N LYS A 331 -9.91 -22.19 -8.57
CA LYS A 331 -9.92 -23.65 -8.67
C LYS A 331 -9.60 -24.16 -10.08
N ASN A 332 -10.12 -23.51 -11.12
CA ASN A 332 -9.88 -23.91 -12.52
C ASN A 332 -8.41 -23.70 -12.94
N TYR A 333 -7.76 -22.66 -12.41
CA TYR A 333 -6.38 -22.30 -12.76
C TYR A 333 -5.34 -22.78 -11.74
N GLY A 334 -5.77 -23.42 -10.65
CA GLY A 334 -4.89 -23.86 -9.57
C GLY A 334 -4.22 -22.69 -8.83
N ILE A 335 -4.94 -21.57 -8.67
CA ILE A 335 -4.43 -20.36 -8.04
C ILE A 335 -5.15 -20.16 -6.70
N PRO A 336 -4.41 -20.10 -5.58
CA PRO A 336 -4.98 -19.83 -4.27
C PRO A 336 -5.30 -18.33 -4.17
N LEU A 337 -6.56 -17.99 -4.47
CA LEU A 337 -7.06 -16.62 -4.33
C LEU A 337 -7.43 -16.35 -2.87
N SER A 338 -7.09 -15.15 -2.41
CA SER A 338 -7.54 -14.62 -1.13
C SER A 338 -8.20 -13.28 -1.34
N THR A 339 -9.43 -13.16 -0.89
CA THR A 339 -10.27 -11.96 -1.00
C THR A 339 -10.50 -11.35 0.38
N GLU A 340 -10.33 -10.05 0.44
CA GLU A 340 -10.76 -9.18 1.54
C GLU A 340 -11.70 -8.13 0.97
N ALA A 341 -12.74 -7.74 1.69
CA ALA A 341 -13.63 -6.66 1.27
C ALA A 341 -13.93 -5.73 2.44
N THR A 342 -13.65 -4.44 2.29
CA THR A 342 -13.97 -3.41 3.27
C THR A 342 -15.14 -2.58 2.77
N LEU A 343 -16.20 -2.48 3.57
CA LEU A 343 -17.34 -1.63 3.23
C LEU A 343 -16.94 -0.16 3.29
N ILE A 344 -17.43 0.58 2.29
CA ILE A 344 -17.25 2.04 2.20
C ILE A 344 -18.54 2.80 2.41
N ASN A 345 -19.68 2.12 2.24
CA ASN A 345 -21.02 2.55 2.60
C ASN A 345 -21.92 1.30 2.66
N GLU A 346 -23.22 1.48 2.82
CA GLU A 346 -24.19 0.36 2.90
C GLU A 346 -24.29 -0.46 1.61
N ASN A 347 -23.92 0.12 0.46
CA ASN A 347 -24.17 -0.44 -0.87
C ASN A 347 -22.91 -0.86 -1.62
N GLU A 348 -21.73 -0.42 -1.22
CA GLU A 348 -20.47 -0.70 -1.91
C GLU A 348 -19.35 -1.11 -0.94
N ALA A 349 -18.45 -1.95 -1.44
CA ALA A 349 -17.23 -2.36 -0.76
C ALA A 349 -16.02 -2.24 -1.68
N VAL A 350 -14.86 -1.87 -1.12
CA VAL A 350 -13.57 -2.06 -1.78
C VAL A 350 -13.17 -3.50 -1.57
N VAL A 351 -13.07 -4.25 -2.65
CA VAL A 351 -12.72 -5.67 -2.69
C VAL A 351 -11.31 -5.83 -3.21
N PHE A 352 -10.46 -6.46 -2.41
CA PHE A 352 -9.08 -6.77 -2.73
C PHE A 352 -8.85 -8.27 -2.80
N THR A 353 -8.70 -8.76 -4.03
CA THR A 353 -8.45 -10.17 -4.34
C THR A 353 -7.01 -10.34 -4.81
N ILE A 354 -6.23 -11.13 -4.07
CA ILE A 354 -4.81 -11.35 -4.33
C ILE A 354 -4.49 -12.83 -4.48
N PHE A 355 -3.35 -13.12 -5.10
CA PHE A 355 -2.79 -14.45 -5.22
C PHE A 355 -1.27 -14.42 -5.37
N PRO A 356 -0.57 -15.48 -4.97
CA PRO A 356 0.88 -15.56 -5.07
C PRO A 356 1.37 -15.76 -6.51
N SER A 357 2.57 -15.28 -6.80
CA SER A 357 3.22 -15.41 -8.10
C SER A 357 4.74 -15.39 -7.97
N ASP A 358 5.48 -15.77 -9.02
CA ASP A 358 6.94 -15.81 -9.01
C ASP A 358 7.57 -15.12 -10.22
N PRO A 359 8.12 -13.89 -10.07
CA PRO A 359 8.62 -13.08 -11.18
C PRO A 359 9.83 -13.71 -11.89
N LYS A 360 10.45 -14.74 -11.31
CA LYS A 360 11.54 -15.50 -11.94
C LYS A 360 11.02 -16.59 -12.89
N LYS A 361 9.76 -17.00 -12.76
CA LYS A 361 9.14 -18.05 -13.58
C LYS A 361 8.33 -17.46 -14.73
N ILE A 362 8.31 -18.16 -15.86
CA ILE A 362 7.55 -17.72 -17.06
C ILE A 362 6.04 -17.60 -16.78
N ILE A 363 5.52 -18.40 -15.84
CA ILE A 363 4.12 -18.37 -15.43
C ILE A 363 3.69 -17.00 -14.87
N HIS A 364 4.61 -16.20 -14.34
CA HIS A 364 4.29 -14.86 -13.84
C HIS A 364 3.80 -13.92 -14.93
N PHE A 365 4.29 -14.08 -16.17
CA PHE A 365 3.75 -13.35 -17.31
C PHE A 365 2.27 -13.70 -17.52
N VAL A 366 1.92 -14.99 -17.48
CA VAL A 366 0.51 -15.42 -17.60
C VAL A 366 -0.33 -14.93 -16.43
N HIS A 367 0.18 -15.01 -15.20
CA HIS A 367 -0.50 -14.51 -14.02
C HIS A 367 -0.84 -13.02 -14.13
N LEU A 368 0.01 -12.19 -14.76
CA LEU A 368 -0.33 -10.80 -15.05
C LEU A 368 -1.53 -10.66 -16.00
N PHE A 369 -1.79 -11.60 -16.92
CA PHE A 369 -3.02 -11.58 -17.72
C PHE A 369 -4.24 -12.05 -16.91
N LEU A 370 -4.04 -12.95 -15.94
CA LEU A 370 -5.13 -13.42 -15.09
C LEU A 370 -5.67 -12.34 -14.15
N THR A 371 -4.86 -11.33 -13.80
CA THR A 371 -5.38 -10.16 -13.06
C THR A 371 -6.45 -9.42 -13.88
N TYR A 372 -6.29 -9.29 -15.20
CA TYR A 372 -7.33 -8.75 -16.08
C TYR A 372 -8.58 -9.61 -16.11
N SER A 373 -8.44 -10.95 -16.10
CA SER A 373 -9.59 -11.85 -15.99
C SER A 373 -10.36 -11.64 -14.68
N LEU A 374 -9.68 -11.39 -13.57
CA LEU A 374 -10.33 -11.01 -12.30
C LEU A 374 -11.09 -9.68 -12.43
N THR A 375 -10.49 -8.67 -13.06
CA THR A 375 -11.17 -7.38 -13.27
C THR A 375 -12.37 -7.50 -14.23
N HIS A 376 -12.32 -8.44 -15.18
CA HIS A 376 -13.45 -8.75 -16.05
C HIS A 376 -14.59 -9.43 -15.27
N ILE A 377 -14.27 -10.33 -14.34
CA ILE A 377 -15.25 -10.91 -13.41
C ILE A 377 -15.88 -9.79 -12.57
N THR A 378 -15.10 -8.87 -12.02
CA THR A 378 -15.61 -7.68 -11.32
C THR A 378 -16.60 -6.91 -12.18
N SER A 379 -16.24 -6.59 -13.42
CA SER A 379 -17.10 -5.83 -14.33
C SER A 379 -18.43 -6.53 -14.61
N LYS A 380 -18.43 -7.87 -14.74
CA LYS A 380 -19.64 -8.69 -14.88
C LYS A 380 -20.50 -8.71 -13.62
N CYS A 381 -19.92 -8.41 -12.45
CA CYS A 381 -20.62 -8.29 -11.17
C CYS A 381 -21.00 -6.83 -10.85
N GLY A 382 -21.00 -5.94 -11.85
CA GLY A 382 -21.36 -4.52 -11.67
C GLY A 382 -20.30 -3.67 -10.98
N GLY A 383 -19.10 -4.20 -10.73
CA GLY A 383 -18.01 -3.45 -10.09
C GLY A 383 -17.13 -2.68 -11.07
N LYS A 384 -16.27 -1.83 -10.51
CA LYS A 384 -15.32 -0.96 -11.21
C LYS A 384 -13.92 -1.05 -10.58
N PRO A 385 -12.83 -0.75 -11.33
CA PRO A 385 -11.50 -0.65 -10.73
C PRO A 385 -11.46 0.39 -9.62
N TYR A 386 -10.74 0.09 -8.53
CA TYR A 386 -10.48 1.06 -7.47
C TYR A 386 -9.37 2.03 -7.89
N GLY A 387 -8.21 1.52 -8.29
CA GLY A 387 -7.14 2.29 -8.94
C GLY A 387 -7.07 2.01 -10.44
N ILE A 388 -6.66 3.01 -11.23
CA ILE A 388 -6.40 2.83 -12.66
C ILE A 388 -4.95 2.37 -12.88
N GLY A 389 -3.97 3.20 -12.51
CA GLY A 389 -2.58 2.85 -12.73
C GLY A 389 -2.23 2.75 -14.21
N THR A 390 -1.06 2.17 -14.49
CA THR A 390 -0.78 1.70 -15.85
C THR A 390 -1.64 0.47 -16.16
N TRP A 391 -1.87 -0.39 -15.17
CA TRP A 391 -2.47 -1.71 -15.35
C TRP A 391 -3.93 -1.68 -15.75
N ASN A 392 -4.79 -0.91 -15.07
CA ASN A 392 -6.20 -0.85 -15.42
C ASN A 392 -6.53 0.27 -16.43
N LEU A 393 -5.54 0.80 -17.16
CA LEU A 393 -5.75 1.82 -18.18
C LEU A 393 -6.85 1.45 -19.21
N PRO A 394 -6.98 0.20 -19.70
CA PRO A 394 -8.08 -0.20 -20.59
C PRO A 394 -9.48 -0.02 -19.99
N LEU A 395 -9.58 0.16 -18.67
CA LEU A 395 -10.81 0.25 -17.90
C LEU A 395 -11.10 1.68 -17.41
N LEU A 396 -10.36 2.69 -17.90
CA LEU A 396 -10.55 4.09 -17.50
C LEU A 396 -12.04 4.54 -17.57
N LYS A 397 -12.72 4.21 -18.68
CA LYS A 397 -14.14 4.53 -18.91
C LYS A 397 -15.14 3.76 -18.03
N LYS A 398 -14.68 2.76 -17.27
CA LYS A 398 -15.51 2.09 -16.25
C LYS A 398 -15.50 2.84 -14.92
N LYS A 399 -14.48 3.66 -14.67
CA LYS A 399 -14.36 4.45 -13.44
C LYS A 399 -14.79 5.90 -13.65
N PHE A 400 -14.37 6.52 -14.75
CA PHE A 400 -14.64 7.93 -15.04
C PHE A 400 -15.61 8.08 -16.21
N SER A 401 -16.51 9.07 -16.11
CA SER A 401 -17.43 9.43 -17.18
C SER A 401 -16.68 10.10 -18.35
N ASP A 402 -17.27 10.08 -19.55
CA ASP A 402 -16.65 10.75 -20.71
C ASP A 402 -16.54 12.28 -20.50
N THR A 403 -17.44 12.89 -19.72
CA THR A 403 -17.36 14.30 -19.35
C THR A 403 -16.21 14.57 -18.38
N ASP A 404 -16.03 13.74 -17.35
CA ASP A 404 -14.90 13.86 -16.43
C ASP A 404 -13.58 13.66 -17.17
N ILE A 405 -13.47 12.67 -18.06
CA ILE A 405 -12.25 12.40 -18.84
C ILE A 405 -11.87 13.63 -19.68
N LYS A 406 -12.83 14.25 -20.37
CA LYS A 406 -12.57 15.47 -21.15
C LYS A 406 -12.03 16.61 -20.27
N GLU A 407 -12.61 16.78 -19.07
CA GLU A 407 -12.16 17.82 -18.15
C GLU A 407 -10.78 17.53 -17.55
N TYR A 408 -10.46 16.28 -17.23
CA TYR A 408 -9.11 15.88 -16.83
C TYR A 408 -8.08 16.18 -17.94
N LEU A 409 -8.41 15.88 -19.21
CA LEU A 409 -7.52 16.17 -20.34
C LEU A 409 -7.33 17.68 -20.53
N ARG A 410 -8.40 18.47 -20.43
CA ARG A 410 -8.34 19.94 -20.49
C ARG A 410 -7.43 20.52 -19.38
N LEU A 411 -7.63 20.06 -18.14
CA LEU A 411 -6.80 20.49 -17.00
C LEU A 411 -5.34 20.05 -17.15
N LYS A 412 -5.09 18.86 -17.71
CA LYS A 412 -3.75 18.38 -18.00
C LYS A 412 -3.01 19.29 -18.97
N GLU A 413 -3.66 19.68 -20.07
CA GLU A 413 -3.09 20.62 -21.05
C GLU A 413 -2.84 22.00 -20.43
N GLU A 414 -3.71 22.46 -19.54
CA GLU A 414 -3.57 23.75 -18.86
C GLU A 414 -2.41 23.77 -17.84
N LEU A 415 -2.25 22.70 -17.07
CA LEU A 415 -1.31 22.63 -15.94
C LEU A 415 0.08 22.11 -16.37
N ASP A 416 0.12 21.20 -17.34
CA ASP A 416 1.33 20.53 -17.83
C ASP A 416 1.25 20.33 -19.36
N PRO A 417 1.33 21.43 -20.14
CA PRO A 417 1.21 21.39 -21.60
C PRO A 417 2.32 20.56 -22.28
N LEU A 418 3.46 20.39 -21.60
CA LEU A 418 4.59 19.59 -22.08
C LEU A 418 4.49 18.11 -21.68
N ASN A 419 3.42 17.72 -20.97
CA ASN A 419 3.17 16.36 -20.49
C ASN A 419 4.39 15.76 -19.77
N LEU A 420 4.98 16.54 -18.87
CA LEU A 420 6.14 16.20 -18.05
C LEU A 420 5.76 15.27 -16.90
N LEU A 421 4.64 15.52 -16.24
CA LEU A 421 4.21 14.85 -15.01
C LEU A 421 3.55 13.51 -15.29
N ASN A 422 4.21 12.45 -14.81
CA ASN A 422 3.82 11.04 -14.85
C ASN A 422 3.16 10.63 -16.19
N PRO A 423 3.86 10.76 -17.32
CA PRO A 423 3.29 10.51 -18.63
C PRO A 423 2.94 9.03 -18.84
N ALA A 424 2.08 8.79 -19.83
CA ALA A 424 1.67 7.45 -20.28
C ALA A 424 0.85 6.64 -19.25
N LYS A 425 0.22 7.33 -18.29
CA LYS A 425 -0.79 6.77 -17.37
C LYS A 425 -2.21 7.26 -17.74
N SER A 426 -3.16 7.09 -16.82
CA SER A 426 -4.60 7.38 -16.91
C SER A 426 -5.01 8.52 -17.85
N PHE A 427 -4.51 9.73 -17.62
CA PHE A 427 -4.91 10.96 -18.33
C PHE A 427 -3.82 11.51 -19.25
N SER A 428 -2.82 10.70 -19.59
CA SER A 428 -1.83 11.06 -20.61
C SER A 428 -1.31 9.83 -21.38
N PRO A 429 -2.20 8.92 -21.82
CA PRO A 429 -1.78 7.59 -22.27
C PRO A 429 -0.87 7.66 -23.51
N ASP A 430 0.20 6.86 -23.52
CA ASP A 430 0.92 6.56 -24.77
C ASP A 430 0.06 5.58 -25.57
N TRP A 431 -0.31 5.95 -26.80
CA TRP A 431 -1.24 5.18 -27.62
C TRP A 431 -0.76 3.75 -27.87
N ARG A 432 0.56 3.50 -27.94
CA ARG A 432 1.13 2.16 -28.16
C ARG A 432 0.93 1.29 -26.93
N ILE A 433 1.19 1.85 -25.75
CA ILE A 433 1.02 1.17 -24.47
C ILE A 433 -0.47 0.90 -24.22
N ALA A 434 -1.32 1.92 -24.41
CA ALA A 434 -2.76 1.78 -24.27
C ALA A 434 -3.33 0.71 -25.22
N TYR A 435 -2.87 0.68 -26.48
CA TYR A 435 -3.27 -0.33 -27.45
C TYR A 435 -2.84 -1.74 -27.03
N PHE A 436 -1.58 -1.91 -26.63
CA PHE A 436 -1.06 -3.21 -26.15
C PHE A 436 -1.85 -3.72 -24.93
N LEU A 437 -2.09 -2.87 -23.93
CA LEU A 437 -2.86 -3.24 -22.75
C LEU A 437 -4.32 -3.52 -23.07
N LYS A 438 -4.92 -2.79 -24.02
CA LYS A 438 -6.28 -3.05 -24.50
C LYS A 438 -6.37 -4.42 -25.19
N MET A 439 -5.37 -4.78 -26.00
CA MET A 439 -5.31 -6.13 -26.58
C MET A 439 -5.17 -7.21 -25.50
N ALA A 440 -4.26 -7.01 -24.55
CA ALA A 440 -4.07 -7.91 -23.41
C ALA A 440 -5.37 -8.12 -22.61
N TYR A 441 -6.08 -7.03 -22.32
CA TYR A 441 -7.37 -7.07 -21.64
C TYR A 441 -8.43 -7.81 -22.47
N SER A 442 -8.57 -7.53 -23.77
CA SER A 442 -9.51 -8.23 -24.64
C SER A 442 -9.24 -9.73 -24.71
N MET A 443 -7.97 -10.14 -24.79
CA MET A 443 -7.58 -11.55 -24.78
C MET A 443 -7.85 -12.22 -23.42
N SER A 444 -7.74 -11.48 -22.31
CA SER A 444 -7.99 -12.00 -20.96
C SER A 444 -9.43 -12.51 -20.76
N ALA A 445 -10.39 -12.01 -21.56
CA ALA A 445 -11.78 -12.46 -21.52
C ALA A 445 -11.92 -13.95 -21.88
N LEU A 446 -11.06 -14.46 -22.77
CA LEU A 446 -11.02 -15.88 -23.16
C LEU A 446 -10.67 -16.80 -21.97
N PHE A 447 -9.87 -16.29 -21.02
CA PHE A 447 -9.49 -16.99 -19.79
C PHE A 447 -10.53 -16.78 -18.66
N SER A 448 -11.29 -15.68 -18.67
CA SER A 448 -12.30 -15.42 -17.62
C SER A 448 -13.46 -16.43 -17.62
N ASN A 449 -13.79 -17.03 -18.76
CA ASN A 449 -14.90 -17.98 -18.90
C ASN A 449 -14.51 -19.43 -18.61
N GLY A 450 -13.27 -19.71 -18.18
CA GLY A 450 -12.82 -21.07 -17.86
C GLY A 450 -12.78 -21.98 -19.08
N ASN A 451 -12.27 -21.49 -20.20
CA ASN A 451 -12.09 -22.25 -21.43
C ASN A 451 -11.30 -23.55 -21.14
N PRO A 452 -11.88 -24.74 -21.37
CA PRO A 452 -11.28 -26.02 -21.01
C PRO A 452 -9.92 -26.29 -21.68
N PHE A 453 -9.65 -25.66 -22.83
CA PHE A 453 -8.41 -25.85 -23.58
C PHE A 453 -7.14 -25.47 -22.80
N PHE A 454 -7.21 -24.42 -21.98
CA PHE A 454 -6.05 -23.91 -21.25
C PHE A 454 -5.92 -24.47 -19.82
N LYS A 455 -6.94 -25.21 -19.33
CA LYS A 455 -6.97 -25.73 -17.95
C LYS A 455 -5.83 -26.70 -17.62
N PRO A 456 -5.49 -27.71 -18.46
CA PRO A 456 -4.46 -28.69 -18.11
C PRO A 456 -3.08 -28.02 -18.01
N PHE A 457 -2.76 -27.19 -19.00
CA PHE A 457 -1.46 -26.51 -19.09
C PHE A 457 -1.19 -25.57 -17.93
N LEU A 458 -2.18 -24.75 -17.54
CA LEU A 458 -2.01 -23.77 -16.47
C LEU A 458 -1.98 -24.40 -15.07
N LYS A 459 -2.76 -25.46 -14.84
CA LYS A 459 -2.78 -26.17 -13.56
C LYS A 459 -1.43 -26.85 -13.26
N ILE A 460 -0.75 -27.35 -14.29
CA ILE A 460 0.60 -27.94 -14.15
C ILE A 460 1.61 -26.86 -13.74
N LEU A 461 1.51 -25.66 -14.33
CA LEU A 461 2.43 -24.56 -14.05
C LEU A 461 2.22 -23.89 -12.68
N SER A 462 0.99 -23.92 -12.15
CA SER A 462 0.64 -23.34 -10.84
C SER A 462 0.81 -24.30 -9.65
N ALA A 463 0.84 -25.62 -9.88
CA ALA A 463 0.92 -26.66 -8.84
C ALA A 463 2.14 -26.58 -7.88
N ASN A 464 3.15 -25.77 -8.20
CA ASN A 464 4.34 -25.56 -7.39
C ASN A 464 4.38 -24.23 -6.61
N LEU A 465 3.27 -23.47 -6.58
CA LEU A 465 3.22 -22.20 -5.84
C LEU A 465 2.97 -22.38 -4.33
N ASP A 466 2.24 -23.43 -3.94
CA ASP A 466 1.86 -23.70 -2.53
C ASP A 466 2.95 -24.42 -1.71
N LYS A 467 3.98 -24.97 -2.35
CA LYS A 467 4.96 -25.85 -1.68
C LYS A 467 6.18 -25.14 -1.08
N HIS A 468 6.25 -23.82 -1.13
CA HIS A 468 7.46 -23.11 -0.68
C HIS A 468 7.37 -22.67 0.78
N LYS A 469 7.80 -23.55 1.71
CA LYS A 469 8.28 -23.11 3.03
C LYS A 469 9.60 -22.36 2.81
N ARG A 470 9.52 -21.02 2.75
CA ARG A 470 10.71 -20.17 2.65
C ARG A 470 11.38 -20.03 3.99
N SER A 471 12.70 -19.95 3.96
CA SER A 471 13.51 -19.62 5.12
C SER A 471 13.11 -18.24 5.65
N LEU A 472 13.17 -18.05 6.97
CA LEU A 472 13.00 -16.75 7.63
C LEU A 472 13.98 -15.68 7.10
N PHE A 473 15.04 -16.11 6.40
CA PHE A 473 16.11 -15.28 5.85
C PHE A 473 15.95 -14.91 4.36
N ASP A 474 14.82 -15.21 3.70
CA ASP A 474 14.66 -14.96 2.27
C ASP A 474 14.41 -13.46 1.96
N PRO A 475 15.36 -12.73 1.32
CA PRO A 475 15.15 -11.32 0.99
C PRO A 475 14.05 -11.10 -0.06
N GLU A 476 13.63 -12.14 -0.80
CA GLU A 476 12.50 -12.06 -1.74
C GLU A 476 11.14 -11.88 -1.03
N ALA A 477 11.06 -12.24 0.25
CA ALA A 477 9.86 -12.09 1.06
C ALA A 477 9.58 -10.62 1.45
N CYS A 478 10.51 -9.69 1.19
CA CYS A 478 10.26 -8.26 1.37
C CYS A 478 9.09 -7.78 0.50
N ALA A 479 8.12 -7.10 1.12
CA ALA A 479 6.98 -6.51 0.43
C ALA A 479 7.28 -5.17 -0.27
N ASN A 480 8.48 -4.59 -0.07
CA ASN A 480 8.87 -3.26 -0.57
C ASN A 480 7.96 -2.10 -0.11
N CYS A 481 7.19 -2.25 0.97
CA CYS A 481 6.19 -1.27 1.42
C CYS A 481 6.76 -0.01 2.11
N GLY A 482 8.06 0.00 2.43
CA GLY A 482 8.71 1.16 3.06
C GLY A 482 8.37 1.40 4.53
N ALA A 483 7.63 0.50 5.20
CA ALA A 483 7.29 0.64 6.63
C ALA A 483 8.54 0.80 7.52
N CYS A 484 9.60 0.05 7.23
CA CYS A 484 10.87 0.15 7.95
C CYS A 484 11.54 1.52 7.83
N ILE A 485 11.27 2.29 6.77
CA ILE A 485 11.85 3.61 6.55
C ILE A 485 11.30 4.59 7.58
N ALA A 486 10.00 4.48 7.90
CA ALA A 486 9.31 5.39 8.81
C ALA A 486 9.80 5.28 10.27
N VAL A 487 10.52 4.23 10.63
CA VAL A 487 10.98 3.95 12.00
C VAL A 487 12.50 3.75 12.11
N CYS A 488 13.26 4.00 11.04
CA CYS A 488 14.70 3.70 11.01
C CYS A 488 15.55 4.93 11.39
N PRO A 489 16.28 4.89 12.52
CA PRO A 489 17.17 5.99 12.92
C PRO A 489 18.24 6.30 11.87
N ALA A 490 18.81 5.26 11.25
CA ALA A 490 19.80 5.43 10.17
C ALA A 490 19.23 6.18 8.96
N TYR A 491 17.93 6.02 8.66
CA TYR A 491 17.31 6.80 7.60
C TYR A 491 17.17 8.28 7.97
N PHE A 492 16.81 8.57 9.22
CA PHE A 492 16.65 9.97 9.67
C PHE A 492 17.95 10.76 9.56
N THR A 493 19.09 10.13 9.85
CA THR A 493 20.40 10.78 9.77
C THR A 493 20.96 10.83 8.36
N ASN A 494 20.77 9.77 7.55
CA ASN A 494 21.46 9.62 6.26
C ASN A 494 20.60 9.91 5.04
N ARG A 495 19.26 9.95 5.19
CA ARG A 495 18.28 10.22 4.11
C ARG A 495 18.37 9.31 2.87
N SER A 496 19.07 8.18 2.96
CA SER A 496 19.13 7.17 1.90
C SER A 496 18.39 5.89 2.31
N GLU A 497 17.54 5.35 1.43
CA GLU A 497 16.88 4.07 1.67
C GLU A 497 17.88 2.89 1.80
N ILE A 498 19.14 3.07 1.36
CA ILE A 498 20.14 1.99 1.35
C ILE A 498 20.47 1.45 2.74
N VAL A 499 20.47 2.33 3.76
CA VAL A 499 20.76 1.97 5.16
C VAL A 499 19.57 1.32 5.88
N THR A 500 18.39 1.35 5.28
CA THR A 500 17.17 0.79 5.87
C THR A 500 17.11 -0.72 5.71
N ALA A 501 16.21 -1.39 6.44
CA ALA A 501 15.98 -2.82 6.26
C ALA A 501 15.65 -3.19 4.79
N LYS A 502 14.84 -2.37 4.10
CA LYS A 502 14.55 -2.55 2.68
C LYS A 502 15.81 -2.47 1.82
N GLY A 503 16.68 -1.50 2.08
CA GLY A 503 17.96 -1.32 1.40
C GLY A 503 18.91 -2.47 1.62
N LYS A 504 19.10 -2.89 2.88
CA LYS A 504 19.97 -4.02 3.24
C LYS A 504 19.48 -5.35 2.66
N LEU A 505 18.16 -5.64 2.67
CA LEU A 505 17.61 -6.82 1.97
C LEU A 505 17.82 -6.74 0.45
N PHE A 506 17.74 -5.54 -0.14
CA PHE A 506 18.05 -5.34 -1.55
C PHE A 506 19.52 -5.64 -1.85
N LEU A 507 20.44 -5.17 -1.02
CA LEU A 507 21.87 -5.47 -1.12
C LEU A 507 22.14 -6.97 -0.98
N LEU A 508 21.59 -7.61 0.05
CA LEU A 508 21.70 -9.06 0.26
C LEU A 508 21.20 -9.85 -0.96
N LYS A 509 20.02 -9.50 -1.51
CA LYS A 509 19.51 -10.12 -2.74
C LYS A 509 20.49 -9.97 -3.91
N ARG A 510 21.23 -8.86 -4.01
CA ARG A 510 22.23 -8.68 -5.07
C ARG A 510 23.48 -9.54 -4.84
N MET A 511 23.98 -9.62 -3.61
CA MET A 511 25.12 -10.47 -3.25
C MET A 511 24.83 -11.93 -3.53
N LEU A 512 23.65 -12.41 -3.14
CA LEU A 512 23.20 -13.79 -3.40
C LEU A 512 23.07 -14.12 -4.90
N ASN A 513 22.90 -13.10 -5.76
CA ASN A 513 22.89 -13.25 -7.21
C ASN A 513 24.28 -12.98 -7.84
N GLY A 514 25.36 -12.98 -7.05
CA GLY A 514 26.74 -12.83 -7.53
C GLY A 514 27.16 -11.41 -7.90
N SER A 515 26.38 -10.38 -7.53
CA SER A 515 26.80 -8.98 -7.75
C SER A 515 27.72 -8.51 -6.63
N SER A 516 28.80 -7.82 -6.98
CA SER A 516 29.61 -7.08 -6.01
C SER A 516 28.86 -5.86 -5.47
N ILE A 517 29.19 -5.47 -4.25
CA ILE A 517 28.74 -4.22 -3.62
C ILE A 517 29.97 -3.29 -3.56
N PRO A 518 29.88 -2.05 -4.06
CA PRO A 518 30.95 -1.07 -3.89
C PRO A 518 31.23 -0.82 -2.40
N GLU A 519 32.50 -0.68 -2.04
CA GLU A 519 32.95 -0.49 -0.66
C GLU A 519 32.21 0.64 0.10
N PRO A 520 32.00 1.85 -0.45
CA PRO A 520 31.23 2.91 0.25
C PRO A 520 29.78 2.51 0.60
N VAL A 521 29.20 1.59 -0.19
CA VAL A 521 27.86 1.06 0.02
C VAL A 521 27.88 -0.12 0.99
N ALA A 522 28.97 -0.89 1.02
CA ALA A 522 29.16 -1.98 1.98
C ALA A 522 29.28 -1.43 3.41
N GLU A 523 29.99 -0.32 3.62
CA GLU A 523 30.07 0.35 4.92
C GLU A 523 28.70 0.76 5.47
N ASN A 524 27.75 1.12 4.59
CA ASN A 524 26.40 1.52 4.98
C ASN A 524 25.59 0.37 5.62
N ILE A 525 26.05 -0.87 5.48
CA ILE A 525 25.47 -2.05 6.16
C ILE A 525 25.62 -1.91 7.67
N PHE A 526 26.73 -1.36 8.15
CA PHE A 526 27.02 -1.21 9.59
C PHE A 526 26.28 -0.06 10.26
N LEU A 527 25.61 0.81 9.47
CA LEU A 527 24.82 1.91 10.01
C LEU A 527 23.48 1.36 10.52
N CYS A 528 23.50 0.78 11.71
CA CYS A 528 22.36 0.18 12.37
C CYS A 528 22.51 0.24 13.89
N LEU A 529 21.45 0.61 14.60
CA LEU A 529 21.42 0.52 16.07
C LEU A 529 20.93 -0.84 16.58
N HIS A 530 20.61 -1.80 15.70
CA HIS A 530 20.06 -3.11 16.09
C HIS A 530 18.79 -3.04 16.98
N CYS A 531 18.03 -1.94 16.88
CA CYS A 531 16.88 -1.62 17.74
C CYS A 531 15.59 -2.42 17.47
N HIS A 532 15.59 -3.42 16.57
CA HIS A 532 14.42 -4.26 16.19
C HIS A 532 13.17 -3.55 15.60
N LEU A 533 13.11 -2.21 15.56
CA LEU A 533 11.92 -1.48 15.09
C LEU A 533 11.44 -1.87 13.69
N CYS A 534 12.37 -2.14 12.78
CA CYS A 534 12.06 -2.59 11.44
C CYS A 534 11.36 -3.95 11.39
N GLU A 535 11.56 -4.83 12.38
CA GLU A 535 10.86 -6.11 12.52
C GLU A 535 9.42 -5.89 13.01
N TYR A 536 9.22 -5.01 14.00
CA TYR A 536 7.91 -4.69 14.55
C TYR A 536 6.92 -4.16 13.50
N VAL A 537 7.41 -3.30 12.60
CA VAL A 537 6.59 -2.75 11.49
C VAL A 537 6.70 -3.55 10.19
N CYS A 538 7.38 -4.70 10.19
CA CYS A 538 7.57 -5.49 8.98
C CYS A 538 6.25 -6.12 8.55
N GLN A 539 5.74 -5.70 7.37
CA GLN A 539 4.53 -6.28 6.79
C GLN A 539 4.64 -7.78 6.54
N SER A 540 5.83 -8.26 6.17
CA SER A 540 6.12 -9.68 5.96
C SER A 540 6.60 -10.39 7.23
N LYS A 541 6.62 -9.73 8.40
CA LYS A 541 7.08 -10.32 9.68
C LYS A 541 8.43 -11.04 9.59
N LEU A 542 9.38 -10.46 8.87
CA LEU A 542 10.72 -11.02 8.73
C LEU A 542 11.50 -10.86 10.04
N LYS A 543 12.29 -11.88 10.39
CA LYS A 543 13.30 -11.78 11.45
C LYS A 543 14.59 -11.28 10.82
N LEU A 544 14.85 -10.00 11.01
CA LEU A 544 15.90 -9.22 10.36
C LEU A 544 17.20 -9.19 11.16
N MET A 545 17.19 -9.21 12.50
CA MET A 545 18.46 -9.08 13.24
C MET A 545 19.46 -10.20 12.94
N PRO A 546 19.09 -11.49 12.94
CA PRO A 546 20.05 -12.54 12.58
C PRO A 546 20.40 -12.53 11.07
N VAL A 547 19.66 -11.78 10.24
CA VAL A 547 20.06 -11.49 8.84
C VAL A 547 21.15 -10.43 8.83
N TRP A 548 21.03 -9.39 9.66
CA TRP A 548 22.02 -8.32 9.79
C TRP A 548 23.35 -8.83 10.33
N ASP A 549 23.35 -9.65 11.39
CA ASP A 549 24.58 -10.24 11.92
C ASP A 549 25.39 -10.96 10.83
N LYS A 550 24.69 -11.75 10.00
CA LYS A 550 25.30 -12.45 8.86
C LYS A 550 25.77 -11.50 7.77
N LEU A 551 24.97 -10.48 7.46
CA LEU A 551 25.30 -9.51 6.42
C LEU A 551 26.52 -8.66 6.82
N GLU A 552 26.60 -8.24 8.07
CA GLU A 552 27.73 -7.52 8.66
C GLU A 552 28.98 -8.39 8.65
N ALA A 553 28.90 -9.66 9.06
CA ALA A 553 30.03 -10.58 9.01
C ALA A 553 30.56 -10.82 7.58
N ILE A 554 29.70 -10.75 6.55
CA ILE A 554 30.13 -10.83 5.15
C ILE A 554 30.76 -9.51 4.70
N ALA A 555 30.17 -8.38 5.05
CA ALA A 555 30.68 -7.05 4.72
C ALA A 555 32.07 -6.83 5.35
N GLU A 556 32.25 -7.21 6.61
CA GLU A 556 33.50 -7.08 7.36
C GLU A 556 34.66 -7.84 6.70
N LYS A 557 34.39 -9.05 6.19
CA LYS A 557 35.40 -9.82 5.43
C LYS A 557 35.79 -9.17 4.09
N THR A 558 34.94 -8.30 3.55
CA THR A 558 35.13 -7.73 2.22
C THR A 558 35.73 -6.33 2.26
N SER A 559 35.30 -5.49 3.21
CA SER A 559 35.68 -4.07 3.31
C SER A 559 36.17 -3.66 4.70
N GLY A 560 36.30 -4.60 5.65
CA GLY A 560 36.51 -4.26 7.05
C GLY A 560 35.28 -3.62 7.71
N ARG A 561 35.39 -3.35 9.01
CA ARG A 561 34.38 -2.67 9.81
C ARG A 561 34.74 -1.18 9.96
N PRO A 562 33.89 -0.24 9.53
CA PRO A 562 34.22 1.18 9.52
C PRO A 562 33.92 1.84 10.89
N GLU A 563 34.77 1.60 11.89
CA GLU A 563 34.51 2.02 13.29
C GLU A 563 34.24 3.53 13.43
N GLU A 564 35.05 4.39 12.79
CA GLU A 564 34.86 5.85 12.87
C GLU A 564 33.47 6.28 12.35
N LYS A 565 33.01 5.67 11.25
CA LYS A 565 31.72 5.97 10.63
C LYS A 565 30.56 5.48 11.50
N ILE A 566 30.74 4.35 12.18
CA ILE A 566 29.76 3.79 13.12
C ILE A 566 29.62 4.73 14.32
N ASP A 567 30.74 5.16 14.91
CA ASP A 567 30.75 6.09 16.04
C ASP A 567 30.09 7.42 15.70
N GLU A 568 30.39 7.98 14.53
CA GLU A 568 29.76 9.21 14.04
C GLU A 568 28.25 9.02 13.85
N PHE A 569 27.84 7.89 13.28
CA PHE A 569 26.44 7.55 13.10
C PHE A 569 25.69 7.44 14.44
N ILE A 570 26.25 6.75 15.43
CA ILE A 570 25.63 6.59 16.75
C ILE A 570 25.41 7.98 17.38
N LYS A 571 26.44 8.83 17.43
CA LYS A 571 26.34 10.19 17.97
C LYS A 571 25.25 11.02 17.25
N LYS A 572 25.20 10.94 15.92
CA LYS A 572 24.17 11.62 15.11
C LYS A 572 22.77 11.06 15.36
N ALA A 573 22.63 9.76 15.50
CA ALA A 573 21.34 9.13 15.74
C ALA A 573 20.80 9.48 17.13
N GLU A 574 21.64 9.41 18.17
CA GLU A 574 21.28 9.71 19.55
C GLU A 574 20.88 11.18 19.77
N SER A 575 21.52 12.09 19.05
CA SER A 575 21.18 13.52 19.09
C SER A 575 19.99 13.92 18.22
N HIS A 576 19.48 13.01 17.37
CA HIS A 576 18.39 13.34 16.46
C HIS A 576 17.02 13.33 17.19
N PRO A 577 16.19 14.39 17.12
CA PRO A 577 14.92 14.46 17.84
C PRO A 577 13.95 13.30 17.57
N ALA A 578 13.98 12.76 16.34
CA ALA A 578 13.17 11.59 15.98
C ALA A 578 13.58 10.31 16.73
N TYR A 579 14.83 10.19 17.16
CA TYR A 579 15.29 9.07 17.97
C TYR A 579 14.79 9.16 19.41
N THR A 580 14.79 10.35 20.02
CA THR A 580 14.19 10.55 21.35
C THR A 580 12.71 10.16 21.37
N LYS A 581 11.92 10.63 20.39
CA LYS A 581 10.51 10.25 20.24
C LYS A 581 10.31 8.73 20.10
N LEU A 582 11.28 8.06 19.48
CA LEU A 582 11.26 6.63 19.28
C LEU A 582 11.56 5.86 20.57
N LEU A 583 12.49 6.36 21.39
CA LEU A 583 12.73 5.85 22.75
C LEU A 583 11.48 6.03 23.63
N ASP A 584 10.84 7.19 23.56
CA ASP A 584 9.57 7.45 24.27
C ASP A 584 8.46 6.49 23.81
N PHE A 585 8.41 6.18 22.53
CA PHE A 585 7.47 5.18 22.01
C PHE A 585 7.76 3.78 22.58
N LEU A 586 9.03 3.36 22.62
CA LEU A 586 9.44 2.06 23.14
C LEU A 586 9.21 1.93 24.66
N SER A 587 9.48 2.99 25.42
CA SER A 587 9.24 3.04 26.87
C SER A 587 7.74 3.04 27.20
N ASN A 588 6.92 3.76 26.43
CA ASN A 588 5.47 3.74 26.60
C ASN A 588 4.83 2.41 26.12
N SER A 589 5.41 1.74 25.12
CA SER A 589 4.92 0.44 24.65
C SER A 589 5.23 -0.69 25.65
N SER A 590 6.36 -0.62 26.36
CA SER A 590 6.68 -1.56 27.44
C SER A 590 5.79 -1.37 28.66
N ASN A 591 5.44 -0.12 29.01
CA ASN A 591 4.45 0.16 30.06
C ASN A 591 3.02 -0.25 29.66
N ASN A 592 2.60 -0.03 28.41
CA ASN A 592 1.27 -0.44 27.93
C ASN A 592 1.15 -1.96 27.78
N ASN A 593 2.21 -2.68 27.40
CA ASN A 593 2.19 -4.15 27.41
C ASN A 593 1.96 -4.72 28.81
N HIS A 594 2.32 -4.00 29.88
CA HIS A 594 2.00 -4.42 31.25
C HIS A 594 0.58 -4.05 31.71
N GLN A 595 -0.07 -3.06 31.10
CA GLN A 595 -1.45 -2.67 31.43
C GLN A 595 -2.51 -3.34 30.55
N GLU A 596 -2.25 -3.57 29.26
CA GLU A 596 -3.18 -4.28 28.37
C GLU A 596 -3.17 -5.80 28.59
N ILE A 597 -2.10 -6.37 29.17
CA ILE A 597 -2.09 -7.78 29.60
C ILE A 597 -2.73 -7.96 31.00
N LYS A 598 -2.82 -6.90 31.81
CA LYS A 598 -3.42 -6.97 33.16
C LYS A 598 -4.92 -6.62 33.21
N ASN A 599 -5.47 -6.00 32.17
CA ASN A 599 -6.87 -5.56 32.13
C ASN A 599 -7.69 -6.13 30.94
N VAL A 600 -7.33 -7.31 30.42
CA VAL A 600 -8.11 -8.04 29.38
C VAL A 600 -8.42 -9.45 29.82
#